data_AF-A0A553RP92-F1
#
_entry.id   AF-A0A553RP92-F1
#
_cell.length_a   1.000
_cell.length_b   1.000
_cell.length_c   1.000
_cell.angle_alpha   90.00
_cell.angle_beta   90.00
_cell.angle_gamma   90.00
#
_symmetry.space_group_name_H-M   'P 1'
#
loop_
_entity.id
_entity.type
_entity.pdbx_description
1 polymer ?
#
loop_
_entity_poly.entity_id
_entity_poly.type
_entity_poly.pdbx_seq_one_letter_code
_entity_poly.pdbx_strand_id
1 'polypeptide(L)'
;MQADLTGIKWKCFVWQGPTSSPILFPVTEEDPILCSFSRCLKADVLSVWRRHHTPGRRELWIFWWGDDPNFAELVHRDLSCNEDGSFESGLTYECRTLLFKAIHNLLERCLMNRSFIRIGKWFVKPYEKDEKPINKSEHLSCSFTFFVHGDSNVCTSVDINQHQPVYLLSEEHLTLAQQSSSSVQ
;
A
#
# COMPACT_ATOMS: atom_id res chain seq x y z
N MET A 1 -15.97 7.04 -7.78
CA MET A 1 -16.29 7.08 -6.33
C MET A 1 -15.67 8.34 -5.75
N GLN A 2 -16.35 9.00 -4.82
CA GLN A 2 -15.95 10.27 -4.21
C GLN A 2 -15.97 10.11 -2.69
N ALA A 3 -14.91 10.58 -2.02
CA ALA A 3 -14.83 10.63 -0.56
C ALA A 3 -14.48 12.07 -0.14
N ASP A 4 -15.21 12.57 0.86
CA ASP A 4 -14.99 13.91 1.40
C ASP A 4 -13.85 13.89 2.44
N LEU A 5 -12.94 14.85 2.35
CA LEU A 5 -11.81 15.02 3.26
C LEU A 5 -12.14 15.88 4.49
N THR A 6 -13.34 16.44 4.58
CA THR A 6 -13.73 17.22 5.75
C THR A 6 -13.50 16.42 7.04
N GLY A 7 -12.88 17.08 8.01
CA GLY A 7 -12.56 16.47 9.31
C GLY A 7 -11.40 15.47 9.32
N ILE A 8 -10.66 15.29 8.21
CA ILE A 8 -9.45 14.47 8.22
C ILE A 8 -8.40 15.08 9.16
N LYS A 9 -7.71 14.24 9.92
CA LYS A 9 -6.58 14.57 10.77
C LYS A 9 -5.37 13.75 10.38
N TRP A 10 -4.17 14.28 10.62
CA TRP A 10 -2.93 13.54 10.39
C TRP A 10 -1.86 13.82 11.44
N LYS A 11 -0.94 12.87 11.56
CA LYS A 11 0.29 12.96 12.33
C LYS A 11 1.43 12.33 11.56
N CYS A 12 2.57 13.02 11.56
CA CYS A 12 3.84 12.58 11.01
C CYS A 12 4.79 12.22 12.16
N PHE A 13 5.19 10.96 12.19
CA PHE A 13 6.17 10.40 13.11
C PHE A 13 7.49 10.17 12.38
N VAL A 14 8.59 10.56 12.99
CA VAL A 14 9.91 10.53 12.37
C VAL A 14 10.86 9.67 13.20
N TRP A 15 11.63 8.85 12.49
CA TRP A 15 12.76 8.13 13.02
C TRP A 15 14.04 8.58 12.32
N GLN A 16 15.06 8.89 13.10
CA GLN A 16 16.37 9.26 12.62
C GLN A 16 17.35 8.11 12.86
N GLY A 17 17.71 7.43 11.78
CA GLY A 17 18.71 6.37 11.78
C GLY A 17 20.14 6.88 11.66
N PRO A 18 21.13 5.97 11.75
CA PRO A 18 22.53 6.30 11.55
C PRO A 18 22.77 6.77 10.11
N THR A 19 23.46 7.89 9.94
CA THR A 19 23.73 8.53 8.64
C THR A 19 24.81 7.81 7.82
N SER A 20 25.65 7.00 8.47
CA SER A 20 26.74 6.21 7.89
C SER A 20 26.33 4.83 7.37
N SER A 21 25.04 4.52 7.46
CA SER A 21 24.53 3.19 7.16
C SER A 21 24.28 3.01 5.66
N PRO A 22 24.61 1.84 5.08
CA PRO A 22 24.38 1.59 3.66
C PRO A 22 22.90 1.77 3.31
N ILE A 23 22.63 2.20 2.06
CA ILE A 23 21.29 2.45 1.50
C ILE A 23 20.34 1.24 1.68
N LEU A 24 20.91 0.04 1.80
CA LEU A 24 20.26 -1.19 2.21
C LEU A 24 20.54 -1.48 3.69
N PHE A 25 19.79 -0.86 4.60
CA PHE A 25 19.53 -1.56 5.87
C PHE A 25 18.62 -2.75 5.55
N PRO A 26 18.92 -3.97 6.02
CA PRO A 26 17.94 -5.04 5.98
C PRO A 26 16.72 -4.54 6.77
N VAL A 27 15.58 -4.60 6.11
CA VAL A 27 14.26 -4.40 6.71
C VAL A 27 14.08 -5.52 7.72
N THR A 28 14.54 -5.32 8.95
CA THR A 28 14.34 -6.25 10.06
C THR A 28 13.06 -5.85 10.81
N GLU A 29 12.42 -6.80 11.49
CA GLU A 29 11.24 -6.55 12.33
C GLU A 29 11.50 -5.55 13.46
N GLU A 30 12.78 -5.28 13.76
CA GLU A 30 13.27 -4.30 14.73
C GLU A 30 13.21 -2.84 14.24
N ASP A 31 12.78 -2.60 13.00
CA ASP A 31 12.64 -1.25 12.48
C ASP A 31 11.44 -0.51 13.09
N PRO A 32 11.63 0.60 13.83
CA PRO A 32 10.53 1.30 14.50
C PRO A 32 9.43 1.78 13.54
N ILE A 33 9.80 2.20 12.32
CA ILE A 33 8.84 2.66 11.29
C ILE A 33 8.00 1.49 10.80
N LEU A 34 8.64 0.37 10.46
CA LEU A 34 7.95 -0.77 9.88
C LEU A 34 7.12 -1.54 10.91
N CYS A 35 7.63 -1.65 12.14
CA CYS A 35 6.88 -2.19 13.26
C CYS A 35 5.59 -1.37 13.47
N SER A 36 5.70 -0.04 13.54
CA SER A 36 4.55 0.84 13.71
C SER A 36 3.59 0.81 12.52
N PHE A 37 4.12 0.79 11.29
CA PHE A 37 3.32 0.66 10.08
C PHE A 37 2.54 -0.67 10.06
N SER A 38 3.18 -1.78 10.44
CA SER A 38 2.51 -3.08 10.56
C SER A 38 1.39 -3.06 11.60
N ARG A 39 1.59 -2.41 12.75
CA ARG A 39 0.54 -2.21 13.76
C ARG A 39 -0.62 -1.37 13.23
N CYS A 40 -0.33 -0.29 12.50
CA CYS A 40 -1.36 0.52 11.84
C CYS A 40 -2.18 -0.30 10.85
N LEU A 41 -1.53 -1.13 10.03
CA LEU A 41 -2.23 -2.02 9.10
C LEU A 41 -3.13 -3.02 9.85
N LYS A 42 -2.65 -3.63 10.94
CA LYS A 42 -3.46 -4.57 11.74
C LYS A 42 -4.66 -3.92 12.41
N ALA A 43 -4.57 -2.64 12.73
CA ALA A 43 -5.65 -1.85 13.33
C ALA A 43 -6.54 -1.14 12.30
N ASP A 44 -6.36 -1.42 11.00
CA ASP A 44 -7.06 -0.76 9.89
C ASP A 44 -6.95 0.78 9.89
N VAL A 45 -5.83 1.29 10.41
CA VAL A 45 -5.51 2.71 10.43
C VAL A 45 -4.82 3.11 9.13
N LEU A 46 -5.35 4.16 8.49
CA LEU A 46 -4.84 4.67 7.23
C LEU A 46 -3.43 5.25 7.43
N SER A 47 -2.43 4.62 6.83
CA SER A 47 -1.03 4.95 7.07
C SER A 47 -0.15 4.76 5.85
N VAL A 48 0.96 5.48 5.82
CA VAL A 48 2.01 5.35 4.80
C VAL A 48 3.35 5.72 5.43
N TRP A 49 4.42 5.05 5.00
CA TRP A 49 5.77 5.45 5.38
C TRP A 49 6.60 5.79 4.15
N ARG A 50 7.64 6.60 4.36
CA ARG A 50 8.62 6.95 3.31
C ARG A 50 10.01 7.17 3.89
N ARG A 51 11.00 7.14 3.01
CA ARG A 51 12.34 7.68 3.28
C ARG A 51 12.31 9.17 2.92
N HIS A 52 12.74 10.02 3.83
CA HIS A 52 12.87 11.46 3.57
C HIS A 52 14.10 11.72 2.68
N HIS A 53 14.19 12.90 2.07
CA HIS A 53 15.39 13.28 1.32
C HIS A 53 16.63 13.40 2.22
N THR A 54 16.43 13.61 3.52
CA THR A 54 17.49 13.67 4.53
C THR A 54 18.01 12.25 4.79
N PRO A 55 19.31 11.98 4.65
CA PRO A 55 19.88 10.65 4.91
C PRO A 55 19.53 10.13 6.31
N GLY A 56 19.14 8.87 6.39
CA GLY A 56 18.75 8.19 7.64
C GLY A 56 17.39 8.61 8.20
N ARG A 57 16.74 9.65 7.67
CA ARG A 57 15.42 10.10 8.13
C ARG A 57 14.31 9.33 7.43
N ARG A 58 13.42 8.75 8.22
CA ARG A 58 12.23 8.04 7.75
C ARG A 58 11.00 8.56 8.47
N GLU A 59 9.89 8.55 7.77
CA GLU A 59 8.65 9.17 8.24
C GLU A 59 7.51 8.18 8.10
N LEU A 60 6.66 8.13 9.12
CA LEU A 60 5.38 7.42 9.15
C LEU A 60 4.28 8.45 9.29
N TRP A 61 3.37 8.46 8.32
CA TRP A 61 2.21 9.32 8.29
C TRP A 61 0.98 8.50 8.61
N ILE A 62 0.18 8.98 9.54
CA ILE A 62 -1.07 8.37 9.99
C ILE A 62 -2.19 9.36 9.73
N PHE A 63 -3.29 8.88 9.14
CA PHE A 63 -4.47 9.65 8.79
C PHE A 63 -5.71 9.03 9.44
N TRP A 64 -6.61 9.85 9.97
CA TRP A 64 -7.85 9.37 10.57
C TRP A 64 -8.96 10.42 10.53
N TRP A 65 -10.18 9.98 10.85
CA TRP A 65 -11.36 10.80 11.06
C TRP A 65 -11.94 10.50 12.44
N GLY A 66 -12.63 11.47 13.04
CA GLY A 66 -13.26 11.29 14.36
C GLY A 66 -12.24 11.30 15.50
N ASP A 67 -12.34 10.32 16.39
CA ASP A 67 -11.53 10.21 17.60
C ASP A 67 -10.09 9.77 17.29
N ASP A 68 -9.17 10.16 18.16
CA ASP A 68 -7.75 9.85 18.01
C ASP A 68 -7.50 8.34 18.15
N PRO A 69 -6.73 7.73 17.23
CA PRO A 69 -6.35 6.34 17.35
C PRO A 69 -5.40 6.15 18.54
N ASN A 70 -5.30 4.91 19.05
CA ASN A 70 -4.43 4.61 20.19
C ASN A 70 -2.95 4.64 19.79
N PHE A 71 -2.36 5.84 19.71
CA PHE A 71 -0.98 6.03 19.31
C PHE A 71 0.04 5.28 20.19
N ALA A 72 -0.28 5.05 21.47
CA ALA A 72 0.61 4.33 22.38
C ALA A 72 0.81 2.86 21.98
N GLU A 73 -0.18 2.25 21.35
CA GLU A 73 -0.08 0.89 20.80
C GLU A 73 0.48 0.89 19.38
N LEU A 74 0.06 1.85 18.57
CA LEU A 74 0.39 1.92 17.14
C LEU A 74 1.83 2.37 16.87
N VAL A 75 2.35 3.32 17.65
CA VAL A 75 3.60 4.02 17.37
C VAL A 75 4.70 3.51 18.29
N HIS A 76 5.81 3.08 17.71
CA HIS A 76 7.01 2.68 18.43
C HIS A 76 7.58 3.85 19.25
N ARG A 77 8.12 3.55 20.43
CA ARG A 77 8.59 4.55 21.40
C ARG A 77 9.73 5.43 20.88
N ASP A 78 10.50 4.90 19.94
CA ASP A 78 11.64 5.58 19.32
C ASP A 78 11.23 6.54 18.19
N LEU A 79 9.93 6.63 17.87
CA LEU A 79 9.41 7.58 16.92
C LEU A 79 9.05 8.89 17.63
N SER A 80 9.46 10.00 17.04
CA SER A 80 9.13 11.34 17.50
C SER A 80 8.03 11.95 16.64
N CYS A 81 7.06 12.63 17.25
CA CYS A 81 6.06 13.38 16.51
C CYS A 81 6.70 14.65 15.95
N ASN A 82 6.75 14.78 14.63
CA ASN A 82 7.36 15.93 13.93
C ASN A 82 6.31 16.96 13.51
N GLU A 83 5.14 16.50 13.09
CA GLU A 83 4.05 17.35 12.60
C GLU A 83 2.71 16.70 12.90
N ASP A 84 1.72 17.53 13.21
CA ASP A 84 0.31 17.16 13.26
C ASP A 84 -0.52 18.24 12.57
N GLY A 85 -1.69 17.85 12.07
CA GLY A 85 -2.57 18.76 11.36
C GLY A 85 -3.96 18.18 11.14
N SER A 86 -4.84 19.03 10.62
CA SER A 86 -6.22 18.69 10.31
C SER A 86 -6.68 19.38 9.03
N PHE A 87 -7.83 18.98 8.52
CA PHE A 87 -8.43 19.60 7.33
C PHE A 87 -8.44 21.14 7.43
N GLU A 88 -8.76 21.67 8.61
CA GLU A 88 -8.83 23.12 8.88
C GLU A 88 -7.47 23.83 8.84
N SER A 89 -6.36 23.12 9.09
CA SER A 89 -5.01 23.69 8.93
C SER A 89 -4.54 23.73 7.46
N GLY A 90 -5.35 23.18 6.55
CA GLY A 90 -5.05 23.09 5.13
C GLY A 90 -4.16 21.89 4.78
N LEU A 91 -4.56 21.12 3.77
CA LEU A 91 -3.75 20.00 3.29
C LEU A 91 -2.72 20.47 2.25
N THR A 92 -1.45 20.46 2.64
CA THR A 92 -0.34 20.73 1.72
C THR A 92 -0.33 19.72 0.55
N TYR A 93 0.27 20.09 -0.58
CA TYR A 93 0.41 19.17 -1.72
C TYR A 93 1.11 17.85 -1.33
N GLU A 94 2.12 17.95 -0.46
CA GLU A 94 2.84 16.81 0.07
C GLU A 94 1.95 15.90 0.93
N CYS A 95 1.22 16.48 1.89
CA CYS A 95 0.26 15.76 2.72
C CYS A 95 -0.81 15.06 1.86
N ARG A 96 -1.37 15.73 0.84
CA ARG A 96 -2.32 15.13 -0.12
C ARG A 96 -1.71 13.94 -0.87
N THR A 97 -0.47 14.06 -1.33
CA THR A 97 0.21 12.97 -2.04
C THR A 97 0.42 11.76 -1.14
N LEU A 98 0.74 11.97 0.13
CA LEU A 98 0.93 10.89 1.11
C LEU A 98 -0.40 10.25 1.50
N LEU A 99 -1.46 11.04 1.66
CA LEU A 99 -2.81 10.54 1.86
C LEU A 99 -3.22 9.61 0.71
N PHE A 100 -2.99 10.01 -0.54
CA PHE A 100 -3.27 9.17 -1.71
C PHE A 100 -2.49 7.87 -1.71
N LYS A 101 -1.22 7.91 -1.29
CA LYS A 101 -0.43 6.68 -1.12
C LYS A 101 -0.98 5.79 -0.01
N ALA A 102 -1.42 6.36 1.11
CA ALA A 102 -2.04 5.59 2.19
C ALA A 102 -3.35 4.92 1.73
N ILE A 103 -4.20 5.64 0.98
CA ILE A 103 -5.42 5.10 0.38
C ILE A 103 -5.08 4.00 -0.63
N HIS A 104 -4.04 4.21 -1.45
CA HIS A 104 -3.57 3.19 -2.38
C HIS A 104 -3.09 1.93 -1.66
N ASN A 105 -2.33 2.06 -0.56
CA ASN A 105 -1.89 0.92 0.26
C ASN A 105 -3.08 0.15 0.83
N LEU A 106 -4.10 0.86 1.33
CA LEU A 106 -5.33 0.23 1.82
C LEU A 106 -6.03 -0.54 0.70
N LEU A 107 -6.20 0.09 -0.46
CA LEU A 107 -6.84 -0.53 -1.62
C LEU A 107 -6.08 -1.76 -2.12
N GLU A 108 -4.77 -1.65 -2.25
CA GLU A 108 -3.88 -2.76 -2.63
C GLU A 108 -4.05 -3.96 -1.70
N ARG A 109 -4.04 -3.71 -0.38
CA ARG A 109 -4.29 -4.76 0.63
C ARG A 109 -5.69 -5.36 0.50
N CYS A 110 -6.73 -4.54 0.32
CA CYS A 110 -8.10 -5.02 0.12
C CYS A 110 -8.25 -5.88 -1.14
N LEU A 111 -7.54 -5.55 -2.21
CA LEU A 111 -7.53 -6.30 -3.46
C LEU A 111 -6.74 -7.61 -3.32
N MET A 112 -5.57 -7.57 -2.68
CA MET A 112 -4.77 -8.77 -2.41
C MET A 112 -5.49 -9.78 -1.52
N ASN A 113 -6.21 -9.30 -0.50
CA ASN A 113 -7.07 -10.15 0.35
C ASN A 113 -8.23 -10.81 -0.43
N ARG A 114 -8.56 -10.31 -1.63
CA ARG A 114 -9.54 -10.88 -2.57
C ARG A 114 -8.88 -11.61 -3.74
N SER A 115 -7.62 -12.03 -3.58
CA SER A 115 -6.82 -12.77 -4.56
C SER A 115 -6.45 -12.01 -5.83
N PHE A 116 -6.49 -10.67 -5.83
CA PHE A 116 -5.89 -9.89 -6.91
C PHE A 116 -4.38 -9.80 -6.72
N ILE A 117 -3.64 -9.86 -7.82
CA ILE A 117 -2.19 -9.65 -7.86
C ILE A 117 -1.88 -8.32 -8.53
N ARG A 118 -0.80 -7.66 -8.09
CA ARG A 118 -0.34 -6.40 -8.69
C ARG A 118 0.74 -6.67 -9.74
N ILE A 119 0.51 -6.22 -10.98
CA ILE A 119 1.46 -6.24 -12.09
C ILE A 119 1.65 -4.79 -12.56
N GLY A 120 2.73 -4.16 -12.09
CA GLY A 120 2.99 -2.74 -12.33
C GLY A 120 1.91 -1.86 -11.69
N LYS A 121 1.13 -1.16 -12.52
CA LYS A 121 -0.01 -0.33 -12.07
C LYS A 121 -1.36 -1.08 -12.04
N TRP A 122 -1.39 -2.30 -12.58
CA TRP A 122 -2.62 -3.06 -12.76
C TRP A 122 -2.81 -4.07 -11.63
N PHE A 123 -4.05 -4.18 -11.16
CA PHE A 123 -4.51 -5.26 -10.30
C PHE A 123 -5.29 -6.25 -11.16
N VAL A 124 -4.87 -7.51 -11.14
CA VAL A 124 -5.40 -8.57 -12.01
C VAL A 124 -5.85 -9.73 -11.13
N LYS A 125 -7.03 -10.28 -11.40
CA LYS A 125 -7.46 -11.54 -10.78
C LYS A 125 -6.92 -12.70 -11.63
N PRO A 126 -6.01 -13.55 -11.09
CA PRO A 126 -5.52 -14.71 -11.82
C PRO A 126 -6.66 -15.72 -12.03
N TYR A 127 -6.52 -16.54 -13.07
CA TYR A 127 -7.44 -17.62 -13.42
C TYR A 127 -7.26 -18.81 -12.48
N GLU A 128 -8.36 -19.49 -12.16
CA GLU A 128 -8.30 -20.77 -11.44
C GLU A 128 -7.94 -21.92 -12.39
N LYS A 129 -7.33 -22.99 -11.84
CA LYS A 129 -6.70 -24.09 -12.61
C LYS A 129 -7.65 -24.79 -13.60
N ASP A 130 -8.94 -24.85 -13.27
CA ASP A 130 -9.98 -25.54 -14.05
C ASP A 130 -10.88 -24.57 -14.85
N GLU A 131 -10.59 -23.28 -14.80
CA GLU A 131 -11.40 -22.25 -15.42
C GLU A 131 -11.07 -22.16 -16.91
N LYS A 132 -11.93 -22.74 -17.75
CA LYS A 132 -11.82 -22.54 -19.21
C LYS A 132 -12.00 -21.05 -19.50
N PRO A 133 -11.18 -20.43 -20.36
CA PRO A 133 -11.23 -18.98 -20.67
C PRO A 133 -12.44 -18.57 -21.54
N ILE A 134 -13.62 -19.15 -21.26
CA ILE A 134 -14.87 -18.97 -21.99
C ILE A 134 -15.56 -17.68 -21.52
N ASN A 135 -15.47 -17.32 -20.24
CA ASN A 135 -16.03 -16.09 -19.67
C ASN A 135 -14.98 -14.96 -19.58
N LYS A 136 -14.71 -14.34 -20.73
CA LYS A 136 -13.79 -13.20 -20.87
C LYS A 136 -14.12 -11.99 -19.97
N SER A 137 -15.36 -11.86 -19.48
CA SER A 137 -15.82 -10.73 -18.66
C SER A 137 -15.43 -10.79 -17.19
N GLU A 138 -15.01 -11.95 -16.67
CA GLU A 138 -14.73 -12.12 -15.23
C GLU A 138 -13.29 -11.76 -14.84
N HIS A 139 -12.37 -11.66 -15.80
CA HIS A 139 -10.95 -11.38 -15.56
C HIS A 139 -10.55 -9.99 -16.06
N LEU A 140 -11.19 -8.99 -15.47
CA LEU A 140 -10.84 -7.59 -15.69
C LEU A 140 -9.61 -7.20 -14.87
N SER A 141 -8.75 -6.40 -15.48
CA SER A 141 -7.65 -5.72 -14.83
C SER A 141 -8.06 -4.29 -14.50
N CYS A 142 -7.80 -3.84 -13.28
CA CYS A 142 -8.11 -2.48 -12.85
C CYS A 142 -6.86 -1.69 -12.46
N SER A 143 -6.81 -0.41 -12.81
CA SER A 143 -5.78 0.53 -12.38
C SER A 143 -6.45 1.76 -11.77
N PHE A 144 -5.92 2.26 -10.67
CA PHE A 144 -6.55 3.31 -9.87
C PHE A 144 -5.70 4.57 -9.87
N THR A 145 -6.33 5.70 -10.19
CA THR A 145 -5.71 7.03 -10.15
C THR A 145 -6.49 7.94 -9.22
N PHE A 146 -5.81 8.52 -8.24
CA PHE A 146 -6.42 9.41 -7.24
C PHE A 146 -6.13 10.88 -7.57
N PHE A 147 -7.13 11.73 -7.44
CA PHE A 147 -7.02 13.17 -7.62
C PHE A 147 -7.99 13.91 -6.71
N VAL A 148 -7.66 15.16 -6.33
CA VAL A 148 -8.62 16.03 -5.65
C VAL A 148 -9.50 16.72 -6.70
N HIS A 149 -10.80 16.76 -6.47
CA HIS A 149 -11.75 17.56 -7.24
C HIS A 149 -12.39 18.61 -6.33
N GLY A 150 -12.36 19.88 -6.76
CA GLY A 150 -12.76 21.00 -5.91
C GLY A 150 -11.83 21.14 -4.69
N ASP A 151 -12.41 21.48 -3.55
CA ASP A 151 -11.63 21.87 -2.35
C ASP A 151 -11.42 20.73 -1.34
N SER A 152 -12.29 19.72 -1.33
CA SER A 152 -12.28 18.69 -0.28
C SER A 152 -12.47 17.24 -0.77
N ASN A 153 -12.71 17.00 -2.06
CA ASN A 153 -13.14 15.68 -2.49
C ASN A 153 -12.01 14.88 -3.13
N VAL A 154 -11.71 13.69 -2.60
CA VAL A 154 -10.86 12.71 -3.28
C VAL A 154 -11.69 11.90 -4.25
N CYS A 155 -11.32 12.00 -5.50
CA CYS A 155 -11.88 11.21 -6.59
C CYS A 155 -10.88 10.13 -6.98
N THR A 156 -11.42 8.95 -7.32
CA THR A 156 -10.65 7.86 -7.92
C THR A 156 -11.19 7.57 -9.30
N SER A 157 -10.33 7.67 -10.33
CA SER A 157 -10.59 7.10 -11.65
C SER A 157 -10.12 5.66 -11.67
N VAL A 158 -10.92 4.79 -12.30
CA VAL A 158 -10.60 3.37 -12.46
C VAL A 158 -10.52 3.07 -13.95
N ASP A 159 -9.32 2.72 -14.40
CA ASP A 159 -9.12 2.21 -15.75
C ASP A 159 -9.37 0.70 -15.73
N ILE A 160 -10.22 0.22 -16.63
CA ILE A 160 -10.55 -1.19 -16.78
C ILE A 160 -9.97 -1.68 -18.11
N ASN A 161 -9.20 -2.75 -18.06
CA ASN A 161 -8.61 -3.36 -19.25
C ASN A 161 -8.66 -4.90 -19.16
N GLN A 162 -8.41 -5.57 -20.27
CA GLN A 162 -8.34 -7.02 -20.37
C GLN A 162 -6.95 -7.45 -20.82
N HIS A 163 -6.15 -7.99 -19.89
CA HIS A 163 -4.83 -8.53 -20.18
C HIS A 163 -4.90 -10.02 -20.55
N GLN A 164 -3.78 -10.58 -21.01
CA GLN A 164 -3.68 -12.03 -21.21
C GLN A 164 -3.93 -12.78 -19.89
N PRO A 165 -4.48 -14.00 -19.96
CA PRO A 165 -4.71 -14.83 -18.77
C PRO A 165 -3.45 -15.03 -17.95
N VAL A 166 -3.53 -14.72 -16.66
CA VAL A 166 -2.45 -14.96 -15.69
C VAL A 166 -2.88 -16.10 -14.77
N TYR A 167 -1.98 -17.05 -14.56
CA TYR A 167 -2.21 -18.20 -13.69
C TYR A 167 -1.22 -18.19 -12.53
N LEU A 168 -1.65 -18.66 -11.36
CA LEU A 168 -0.75 -18.94 -10.26
C LEU A 168 0.09 -20.18 -10.57
N LEU A 169 1.40 -20.06 -10.39
CA LEU A 169 2.29 -21.22 -10.42
C LEU A 169 2.02 -22.07 -9.17
N SER A 170 1.77 -23.36 -9.38
CA SER A 170 1.59 -24.34 -8.32
C SER A 170 2.79 -25.30 -8.28
N GLU A 171 2.97 -26.01 -7.17
CA GLU A 171 4.04 -27.00 -7.02
C GLU A 171 3.95 -28.10 -8.10
N GLU A 172 2.74 -28.46 -8.55
CA GLU A 172 2.54 -29.38 -9.68
C GLU A 172 3.15 -28.85 -10.99
N HIS A 173 3.11 -27.55 -11.25
CA HIS A 173 3.75 -26.97 -12.44
C HIS A 173 5.27 -27.07 -12.33
N LEU A 174 5.81 -26.95 -11.12
CA LEU A 174 7.24 -27.10 -10.87
C LEU A 174 7.68 -28.56 -11.03
N THR A 175 6.92 -29.52 -10.50
CA THR A 175 7.24 -30.96 -10.62
C THR A 175 7.15 -31.43 -12.08
N LEU A 176 6.15 -30.98 -12.85
CA LEU A 176 6.05 -31.24 -14.29
C LEU A 176 7.24 -30.68 -15.06
N ALA A 177 7.65 -29.44 -14.77
CA ALA A 177 8.83 -28.83 -15.41
C ALA A 177 10.11 -29.61 -15.06
N GLN A 178 10.25 -30.05 -13.81
CA GLN A 178 11.42 -30.80 -13.34
C GLN A 178 11.49 -32.21 -13.98
N GLN A 179 10.36 -32.90 -14.14
CA GLN A 179 10.27 -34.17 -14.87
C GLN A 179 10.57 -34.02 -16.36
N SER A 180 10.23 -32.88 -16.97
CA SER A 180 10.55 -32.63 -18.39
C SER A 180 12.06 -32.42 -18.65
N SER A 181 12.81 -31.95 -17.64
CA SER A 181 14.26 -31.73 -17.73
C SER A 181 15.09 -33.01 -17.60
N SER A 182 14.54 -34.08 -17.03
CA SER A 182 15.18 -35.40 -16.91
C SER A 182 15.12 -36.25 -18.18
N SER A 183 14.40 -35.81 -19.21
CA SER A 183 14.18 -36.57 -20.46
C SER A 183 15.17 -36.24 -21.58
N VAL A 184 16.17 -35.40 -21.32
CA VAL A 184 17.20 -35.01 -22.29
C VAL A 184 18.52 -35.68 -21.89
N GLN A 185 18.61 -36.98 -22.11
CA GLN A 185 19.85 -37.75 -22.03
C GLN A 185 20.00 -38.63 -23.26
#